data_AF-A0A7R9WCX9-F1
#
_entry.id   AF-A0A7R9WCX9-F1
#
_cell.length_a   1.000
_cell.length_b   1.000
_cell.length_c   1.000
_cell.angle_alpha   90.00
_cell.angle_beta   90.00
_cell.angle_gamma   90.00
#
_symmetry.space_group_name_H-M   'P 1'
#
loop_
_entity.id
_entity.type
_entity.pdbx_description
1 polymer ?
#
loop_
_entity_poly.entity_id
_entity_poly.type
_entity_poly.pdbx_seq_one_letter_code
_entity_poly.pdbx_strand_id
1 'polypeptide(L)'
;MKSEGKSRLVVGAGADINVEQWGNGKLTQVGFFRATMHVQEVSLFKNFFLLCDAYDSLHFLVWRESDKSLTLLAKDYEPVNVYAAGIIGRGGTMSFVCHDDRQNAQFFQYAPS
;
A
#
# COMPACT_ATOMS: atom_id res chain seq x y z
N MET A 1 -0.44 -30.07 1.56
CA MET A 1 0.52 -29.34 0.69
C MET A 1 0.87 -28.03 1.36
N LYS A 2 2.13 -27.85 1.80
CA LYS A 2 2.61 -26.52 2.20
C LYS A 2 2.62 -25.65 0.94
N SER A 3 2.06 -24.45 1.01
CA SER A 3 2.02 -23.50 -0.10
C SER A 3 3.41 -22.89 -0.32
N GLU A 4 4.37 -23.70 -0.75
CA GLU A 4 5.65 -23.18 -1.23
C GLU A 4 5.38 -22.26 -2.43
N GLY A 5 5.86 -21.02 -2.36
CA GLY A 5 5.73 -20.01 -3.41
C GLY A 5 4.52 -19.07 -3.36
N LYS A 6 3.66 -19.14 -2.33
CA LYS A 6 2.56 -18.15 -2.15
C LYS A 6 2.72 -17.18 -0.98
N SER A 7 3.65 -17.45 -0.06
CA SER A 7 3.88 -16.57 1.09
C SER A 7 4.74 -15.38 0.68
N ARG A 8 4.23 -14.19 0.95
CA ARG A 8 4.91 -12.94 0.67
C ARG A 8 5.12 -12.12 1.92
N LEU A 9 6.21 -11.38 1.91
CA LEU A 9 6.50 -10.33 2.86
C LEU A 9 6.52 -9.01 2.09
N VAL A 10 5.93 -7.97 2.67
CA VAL A 10 6.03 -6.61 2.15
C VAL A 10 6.92 -5.83 3.09
N VAL A 11 7.91 -5.13 2.54
CA VAL A 11 8.88 -4.34 3.31
C VAL A 11 8.86 -2.92 2.78
N GLY A 12 8.59 -1.96 3.66
CA GLY A 12 8.84 -0.54 3.41
C GLY A 12 10.20 -0.13 3.96
N ALA A 13 11.01 0.55 3.15
CA ALA A 13 12.32 1.08 3.52
C ALA A 13 12.51 2.47 2.88
N GLY A 14 12.22 3.53 3.65
CA GLY A 14 12.21 4.88 3.08
C GLY A 14 11.06 5.02 2.07
N ALA A 15 11.41 5.37 0.83
CA ALA A 15 10.46 5.46 -0.29
C ALA A 15 10.14 4.08 -0.91
N ASP A 16 10.98 3.08 -0.67
CA ASP A 16 10.94 1.83 -1.41
C ASP A 16 10.02 0.81 -0.73
N ILE A 17 9.08 0.28 -1.50
CA ILE A 17 8.19 -0.82 -1.11
C ILE A 17 8.57 -2.06 -1.90
N ASN A 18 9.10 -3.04 -1.20
CA ASN A 18 9.54 -4.30 -1.78
C ASN A 18 8.56 -5.41 -1.44
N VAL A 19 8.19 -6.19 -2.46
CA VAL A 19 7.43 -7.43 -2.29
C VAL A 19 8.41 -8.59 -2.41
N GLU A 20 8.60 -9.27 -1.29
CA GLU A 20 9.51 -10.39 -1.13
C GLU A 20 8.74 -11.70 -1.14
N GLN A 21 9.24 -12.70 -1.87
CA GLN A 21 8.69 -14.05 -1.87
C GLN A 21 9.57 -14.98 -1.04
N TRP A 22 8.97 -15.70 -0.10
CA TRP A 22 9.66 -16.73 0.67
C TRP A 22 9.75 -18.03 -0.12
N GLY A 23 10.97 -18.56 -0.27
CA GLY A 23 11.22 -19.85 -0.90
C GLY A 23 12.69 -20.27 -0.80
N ASN A 24 12.96 -21.57 -0.81
CA ASN A 24 14.33 -22.12 -0.76
C ASN A 24 15.18 -21.56 0.40
N GLY A 25 14.55 -21.34 1.56
CA GLY A 25 15.23 -20.83 2.77
C GLY A 25 15.66 -19.36 2.70
N LYS A 26 15.17 -18.57 1.73
CA LYS A 26 15.49 -17.15 1.60
C LYS A 26 14.29 -16.32 1.12
N LEU A 27 14.39 -15.01 1.31
CA LEU A 27 13.54 -14.02 0.66
C LEU A 27 14.14 -13.64 -0.69
N THR A 28 13.31 -13.46 -1.70
CA THR A 28 13.73 -12.96 -3.00
C THR A 28 12.72 -11.92 -3.47
N GLN A 29 13.22 -10.74 -3.82
CA GLN A 29 12.40 -9.63 -4.28
C GLN A 29 11.75 -10.04 -5.60
N VAL A 30 10.42 -9.94 -5.66
CA VAL A 30 9.63 -10.28 -6.85
C VAL A 30 8.92 -9.09 -7.45
N GLY A 31 8.76 -8.00 -6.70
CA GLY A 31 8.19 -6.76 -7.20
C GLY A 31 8.58 -5.59 -6.31
N PHE A 32 8.39 -4.39 -6.83
CA PHE A 32 8.70 -3.16 -6.11
C PHE A 32 7.77 -2.02 -6.53
N PHE A 33 7.69 -1.01 -5.67
CA PHE A 33 7.15 0.30 -5.97
C PHE A 33 7.99 1.33 -5.22
N ARG A 34 8.16 2.52 -5.79
CA ARG A 34 8.82 3.64 -5.12
C ARG A 34 7.80 4.76 -4.93
N ALA A 35 7.47 5.04 -3.68
CA ALA A 35 6.68 6.21 -3.29
C ALA A 35 7.52 7.49 -3.42
N THR A 36 6.89 8.64 -3.15
CA THR A 36 7.55 9.94 -3.31
C THR A 36 8.62 10.17 -2.25
N MET A 37 8.32 9.89 -0.98
CA MET A 37 9.20 10.20 0.15
C MET A 37 9.39 9.05 1.14
N HIS A 38 8.61 8.98 2.23
CA HIS A 38 8.85 8.03 3.32
C HIS A 38 7.56 7.32 3.67
N VAL A 39 7.47 6.03 3.33
CA VAL A 39 6.31 5.23 3.68
C VAL A 39 6.46 4.73 5.12
N GLN A 40 5.66 5.30 6.02
CA GLN A 40 5.66 4.93 7.43
C GLN A 40 4.75 3.74 7.72
N GLU A 41 3.71 3.53 6.91
CA GLU A 41 2.73 2.47 7.10
C GLU A 41 2.30 1.87 5.75
N VAL A 42 2.17 0.54 5.71
CA VAL A 42 1.57 -0.20 4.60
C VAL A 42 0.38 -1.00 5.13
N SER A 43 -0.81 -0.59 4.73
CA SER A 43 -2.07 -1.28 5.04
C SER A 43 -2.48 -2.17 3.87
N LEU A 44 -2.83 -3.43 4.16
CA LEU A 44 -3.18 -4.43 3.14
C LEU A 44 -4.66 -4.82 3.20
N PHE A 45 -5.30 -4.91 2.04
CA PHE A 45 -6.64 -5.51 1.90
C PHE A 45 -6.70 -6.39 0.66
N LYS A 46 -6.73 -7.72 0.84
CA LYS A 46 -6.60 -8.71 -0.23
C LYS A 46 -5.29 -8.48 -1.01
N ASN A 47 -5.37 -8.04 -2.26
CA ASN A 47 -4.22 -7.68 -3.11
C ASN A 47 -4.04 -6.17 -3.26
N PHE A 48 -4.79 -5.36 -2.51
CA PHE A 48 -4.63 -3.91 -2.49
C PHE A 48 -3.71 -3.45 -1.36
N PHE A 49 -3.01 -2.36 -1.64
CA PHE A 49 -2.04 -1.73 -0.76
C PHE A 49 -2.45 -0.28 -0.59
N LEU A 50 -2.53 0.17 0.66
CA LEU A 50 -2.61 1.58 1.00
C LEU A 50 -1.27 1.95 1.65
N LEU A 51 -0.48 2.77 0.96
CA LEU A 51 0.75 3.33 1.51
C LEU A 51 0.41 4.67 2.15
N CYS A 52 0.92 4.85 3.35
CA CYS A 52 0.91 6.12 4.04
C CYS A 52 2.29 6.74 3.88
N ASP A 53 2.43 7.69 2.95
CA ASP A 53 3.65 8.50 2.85
C ASP A 53 3.57 9.62 3.91
N ALA A 54 4.62 9.77 4.69
CA ALA A 54 4.69 10.73 5.79
C ALA A 54 4.57 12.19 5.33
N TYR A 55 4.76 12.47 4.04
CA TYR A 55 4.74 13.84 3.48
C TYR A 55 3.94 13.99 2.19
N ASP A 56 3.59 12.89 1.50
CA ASP A 56 2.87 12.88 0.23
C ASP A 56 1.56 12.08 0.32
N SER A 57 0.87 12.20 1.47
CA SER A 57 -0.45 11.63 1.72
C SER A 57 -0.55 10.13 1.39
N LEU A 58 -1.67 9.69 0.80
CA LEU A 58 -2.00 8.29 0.56
C LEU A 58 -1.72 7.85 -0.88
N HIS A 59 -1.12 6.66 -1.02
CA HIS A 59 -1.01 5.98 -2.31
C HIS A 59 -1.80 4.68 -2.28
N PHE A 60 -2.71 4.48 -3.24
CA PHE A 60 -3.51 3.27 -3.37
C PHE A 60 -3.05 2.44 -4.56
N LEU A 61 -2.58 1.22 -4.29
CA LEU A 61 -2.01 0.32 -5.28
C LEU A 61 -2.71 -1.03 -5.29
N VAL A 62 -2.49 -1.76 -6.38
CA VAL A 62 -2.86 -3.16 -6.52
C VAL A 62 -1.65 -4.00 -6.87
N TRP A 63 -1.51 -5.14 -6.19
CA TRP A 63 -0.59 -6.19 -6.60
C TRP A 63 -1.20 -7.02 -7.74
N ARG A 64 -0.45 -7.14 -8.83
CA ARG A 64 -0.77 -7.99 -9.98
C ARG A 64 0.11 -9.23 -9.98
N GLU A 65 -0.54 -10.38 -9.82
CA GLU A 65 0.16 -11.67 -9.74
C GLU A 65 0.82 -12.08 -11.05
N SER A 66 0.19 -11.75 -12.17
CA SER A 66 0.59 -12.17 -13.51
C SER A 66 1.94 -11.60 -13.96
N ASP A 67 2.23 -10.37 -13.58
CA ASP A 67 3.45 -9.64 -13.97
C ASP A 67 4.34 -9.29 -12.76
N LYS A 68 3.97 -9.76 -11.57
CA LYS A 68 4.69 -9.53 -10.30
C LYS A 68 4.93 -8.04 -10.03
N SER A 69 3.93 -7.21 -10.31
CA SER A 69 4.05 -5.75 -10.19
C SER A 69 3.10 -5.14 -9.15
N LEU A 70 3.53 -4.03 -8.57
CA LEU A 70 2.66 -3.09 -7.87
C LEU A 70 2.26 -1.99 -8.84
N THR A 71 0.95 -1.80 -9.05
CA THR A 71 0.40 -0.76 -9.92
C THR A 71 -0.31 0.30 -9.09
N LEU A 72 0.06 1.56 -9.25
CA LEU A 72 -0.65 2.69 -8.66
C LEU A 72 -2.04 2.82 -9.32
N LEU A 73 -3.09 2.75 -8.51
CA LEU A 73 -4.47 2.95 -8.95
C LEU A 73 -4.92 4.40 -8.75
N ALA A 74 -4.57 4.98 -7.60
CA ALA A 74 -4.86 6.36 -7.28
C ALA A 74 -3.89 6.88 -6.21
N LYS A 75 -3.75 8.19 -6.12
CA LYS A 75 -3.12 8.88 -4.98
C LYS A 75 -3.91 10.13 -4.65
N ASP A 76 -3.80 10.57 -3.40
CA ASP A 76 -4.12 11.94 -3.07
C ASP A 76 -2.99 12.85 -3.59
N TYR A 77 -3.35 13.94 -4.25
CA TYR A 77 -2.38 14.87 -4.85
C TYR A 77 -2.10 16.07 -3.94
N GLU A 78 -2.92 16.27 -2.90
CA GLU A 78 -2.66 17.28 -1.89
C GLU A 78 -1.64 16.72 -0.87
N PRO A 79 -0.49 17.38 -0.69
CA PRO A 79 0.50 16.92 0.27
C PRO A 79 -0.04 17.12 1.69
N VAL A 80 -0.20 16.01 2.41
CA VAL A 80 -0.63 15.97 3.80
C VAL A 80 0.34 15.11 4.58
N ASN A 81 0.77 15.59 5.74
CA ASN A 81 1.53 14.79 6.70
C ASN A 81 0.57 13.85 7.40
N VAL A 82 0.47 12.62 6.91
CA VAL A 82 -0.38 11.60 7.52
C VAL A 82 0.41 10.93 8.64
N TYR A 83 -0.26 10.50 9.71
CA TYR A 83 0.32 9.69 10.81
C TYR A 83 -0.17 8.24 10.81
N ALA A 84 -1.41 8.00 10.41
CA ALA A 84 -2.00 6.68 10.32
C ALA A 84 -3.09 6.67 9.26
N ALA A 85 -3.28 5.53 8.61
CA ALA A 85 -4.34 5.35 7.63
C ALA A 85 -4.98 3.96 7.70
N GLY A 86 -6.26 3.88 7.33
CA GLY A 86 -7.03 2.65 7.34
C GLY A 86 -7.86 2.45 6.07
N ILE A 87 -8.07 1.18 5.70
CA ILE A 87 -8.94 0.78 4.60
C ILE A 87 -10.32 0.40 5.14
N ILE A 88 -11.38 0.93 4.52
CA ILE A 88 -12.78 0.63 4.82
C ILE A 88 -13.43 0.04 3.56
N GLY A 89 -13.62 -1.28 3.54
CA GLY A 89 -14.33 -1.97 2.47
C GLY A 89 -15.78 -2.28 2.85
N ARG A 90 -16.77 -1.67 2.18
CA ARG A 90 -18.21 -1.94 2.43
C ARG A 90 -19.01 -1.88 1.13
N GLY A 91 -19.81 -2.92 0.84
CA GLY A 91 -20.79 -2.85 -0.25
C GLY A 91 -20.21 -2.61 -1.65
N GLY A 92 -18.98 -3.07 -1.91
CA GLY A 92 -18.30 -2.87 -3.20
C GLY A 92 -17.55 -1.54 -3.31
N THR A 93 -17.69 -0.64 -2.34
CA THR A 93 -16.87 0.57 -2.26
C THR A 93 -15.57 0.32 -1.48
N MET A 94 -14.54 1.03 -1.90
CA MET A 94 -13.22 1.10 -1.28
C MET A 94 -13.04 2.53 -0.77
N SER A 95 -13.13 2.71 0.54
CA SER A 95 -12.90 3.99 1.20
C SER A 95 -11.66 3.92 2.08
N PHE A 96 -11.10 5.08 2.37
CA PHE A 96 -9.91 5.23 3.20
C PHE A 96 -10.20 6.28 4.27
N VAL A 97 -9.58 6.12 5.42
CA VAL A 97 -9.52 7.14 6.46
C VAL A 97 -8.05 7.44 6.76
N CYS A 98 -7.70 8.71 6.92
CA CYS A 98 -6.38 9.09 7.41
C CYS A 98 -6.48 10.10 8.54
N HIS A 99 -5.45 10.09 9.39
CA HIS A 99 -5.25 11.07 10.45
C HIS A 99 -4.00 11.89 10.16
N ASP A 100 -4.11 13.22 10.23
CA ASP A 100 -3.03 14.14 9.86
C ASP A 100 -2.41 14.89 11.05
N ASP A 101 -1.33 15.62 10.77
CA ASP A 101 -0.59 16.45 11.74
C ASP A 101 -1.37 17.62 12.33
N ARG A 102 -2.53 17.94 11.76
CA ARG A 102 -3.47 18.98 12.22
C ARG A 102 -4.62 18.43 13.04
N GLN A 103 -4.53 17.16 13.44
CA GLN A 103 -5.55 16.45 14.20
C GLN A 103 -6.86 16.22 13.45
N ASN A 104 -6.86 16.31 12.12
CA ASN A 104 -8.06 15.99 11.35
C ASN A 104 -8.17 14.48 11.11
N ALA A 105 -9.41 14.03 10.87
CA ALA A 105 -9.69 12.74 10.28
C ALA A 105 -10.37 12.97 8.92
N GLN A 106 -9.73 12.53 7.84
CA GLN A 106 -10.22 12.74 6.48
C GLN A 106 -10.63 11.43 5.85
N PHE A 107 -11.70 11.45 5.06
CA PHE A 107 -12.22 10.28 4.36
C PHE A 107 -12.05 10.44 2.86
N PHE A 108 -11.52 9.40 2.23
CA PHE A 108 -11.33 9.31 0.79
C PHE A 108 -12.11 8.13 0.24
N GLN A 109 -12.41 8.15 -1.06
CA GLN A 109 -13.02 7.02 -1.75
C GLN A 109 -12.32 6.81 -3.09
N TYR A 110 -11.97 5.55 -3.38
CA TYR A 110 -11.57 5.16 -4.72
C TYR A 110 -12.83 4.96 -5.58
N ALA A 111 -13.04 5.85 -6.55
CA ALA A 111 -14.17 5.84 -7.47
C ALA A 111 -13.67 6.02 -8.92
N PRO A 112 -13.14 4.96 -9.54
CA PRO A 112 -12.77 5.02 -10.96
C PRO A 112 -14.03 5.21 -11.81
N SER A 113 -14.02 6.21 -12.68
CA SER A 113 -15.07 6.50 -13.66
C SER A 113 -14.97 5.61 -14.88
#